data_AF-A0A9D8P4E0-F1
#
_entry.id   AF-A0A9D8P4E0-F1
#
_cell.length_a   1.000
_cell.length_b   1.000
_cell.length_c   1.000
_cell.angle_alpha   90.00
_cell.angle_beta   90.00
_cell.angle_gamma   90.00
#
_symmetry.space_group_name_H-M   'P 1'
#
loop_
_entity.id
_entity.type
_entity.pdbx_description
1 polymer ?
#
loop_
_entity_poly.entity_id
_entity_poly.type
_entity_poly.pdbx_seq_one_letter_code
_entity_poly.pdbx_strand_id
1 'polypeptide(L)'
;MICLKDVMMKILLVITLSVLISFPGFAQTYKWIDEKGGVHFTDDITKIPDKFRPNAEKIGGSEDNIETKIDKRSTPKKKDDYKDQLGRGEEYWRNRVEEWKKKLRTAQENMEQARMKYNELTEKFNESKSSAERNNLRRERDQVKQEMDLQKNRIEEAKITLEKKIPEEAEIYKAKQEWIQ
;
A
#
# COMPACT_ATOMS: atom_id res chain seq x y z
N MET A 1 31.62 -31.57 -39.45
CA MET A 1 31.20 -30.15 -39.50
C MET A 1 29.92 -30.03 -38.68
N ILE A 2 30.05 -29.71 -37.38
CA ILE A 2 28.91 -29.65 -36.46
C ILE A 2 28.18 -28.33 -36.77
N CYS A 3 26.91 -28.42 -37.13
CA CYS A 3 26.11 -27.27 -37.57
C CYS A 3 25.90 -26.31 -36.38
N LEU A 4 26.14 -25.00 -36.57
CA LEU A 4 26.01 -23.98 -35.51
C LEU A 4 24.61 -24.01 -34.86
N LYS A 5 23.60 -24.41 -35.63
CA LYS A 5 22.20 -24.58 -35.20
C LYS A 5 22.02 -25.73 -34.21
N ASP A 6 22.75 -26.84 -34.37
CA ASP A 6 22.68 -27.99 -33.45
C ASP A 6 23.31 -27.69 -32.09
N VAL A 7 24.40 -26.91 -32.08
CA VAL A 7 25.04 -26.45 -30.84
C VAL A 7 24.12 -25.47 -30.11
N MET A 8 23.52 -24.52 -30.84
CA MET A 8 22.60 -23.54 -30.28
C MET A 8 21.33 -24.19 -29.72
N MET A 9 20.79 -25.21 -30.38
CA MET A 9 19.59 -25.93 -29.91
C MET A 9 19.88 -26.77 -28.66
N LYS A 10 21.07 -27.38 -28.56
CA LYS A 10 21.50 -28.11 -27.35
C LYS A 10 21.77 -27.18 -26.17
N ILE A 11 22.37 -26.00 -26.41
CA ILE A 11 22.57 -25.00 -25.36
C ILE A 11 21.23 -24.49 -24.84
N LEU A 12 20.28 -24.17 -25.74
CA LEU A 12 18.91 -23.81 -25.35
C LEU A 12 18.26 -24.91 -24.50
N LEU A 13 18.38 -26.17 -24.89
CA LEU A 13 17.79 -27.29 -24.17
C LEU A 13 18.43 -27.49 -22.78
N VAL A 14 19.74 -27.31 -22.66
CA VAL A 14 20.45 -27.35 -21.36
C VAL A 14 20.05 -26.18 -20.45
N ILE A 15 19.88 -24.98 -21.01
CA ILE A 15 19.42 -23.81 -20.23
C ILE A 15 17.99 -24.04 -19.74
N THR A 16 17.08 -24.50 -20.61
CA THR A 16 15.70 -24.82 -20.22
C THR A 16 15.65 -25.92 -19.15
N LEU A 17 16.49 -26.96 -19.27
CA LEU A 17 16.56 -28.03 -18.28
C LEU A 17 17.14 -27.55 -16.94
N SER A 18 18.12 -26.64 -16.95
CA SER A 18 18.71 -26.08 -15.73
C SER A 18 17.72 -25.25 -14.92
N VAL A 19 16.78 -24.55 -15.57
CA VAL A 19 15.75 -23.76 -14.89
C VAL A 19 14.71 -24.67 -14.19
N LEU A 20 14.50 -25.88 -14.69
CA LEU A 20 13.51 -26.82 -14.16
C LEU A 20 13.95 -27.53 -12.86
N ILE A 21 15.23 -27.45 -12.47
CA ILE A 21 15.75 -28.17 -11.29
C ILE A 21 15.75 -27.29 -10.02
N SER A 22 15.41 -26.00 -10.12
CA SER A 22 15.22 -25.14 -8.94
C SER A 22 13.90 -25.46 -8.23
N PHE A 23 13.89 -26.56 -7.47
CA PHE A 23 12.87 -26.79 -6.45
C PHE A 23 13.26 -26.03 -5.17
N PRO A 24 12.40 -25.15 -4.65
CA PRO A 24 12.61 -24.58 -3.33
C PRO A 24 12.60 -25.71 -2.30
N GLY A 25 13.71 -25.90 -1.59
CA GLY A 25 13.76 -26.79 -0.44
C GLY A 25 12.91 -26.21 0.67
N PHE A 26 11.79 -26.88 0.99
CA PHE A 26 10.96 -26.53 2.13
C PHE A 26 11.66 -26.96 3.42
N ALA A 27 12.50 -26.10 3.97
CA ALA A 27 13.00 -26.24 5.33
C ALA A 27 11.95 -25.68 6.30
N GLN A 28 11.42 -26.55 7.16
CA GLN A 28 10.44 -26.16 8.19
C GLN A 28 11.20 -25.82 9.48
N THR A 29 11.41 -24.53 9.72
CA THR A 29 12.06 -24.06 10.95
C THR A 29 10.99 -23.56 11.91
N TYR A 30 11.09 -23.96 13.17
CA TYR A 30 10.20 -23.55 14.25
C TYR A 30 10.87 -22.49 15.11
N LYS A 31 10.11 -21.45 15.44
CA LYS A 31 10.55 -20.37 16.33
C LYS A 31 9.70 -20.38 17.60
N TRP A 32 10.34 -20.33 18.76
CA TRP A 32 9.65 -20.14 20.04
C TRP A 32 10.42 -19.21 20.97
N ILE A 33 9.72 -18.69 21.98
CA ILE A 33 10.28 -17.77 22.98
C ILE A 33 10.25 -18.48 24.35
N ASP A 34 11.38 -18.48 25.05
CA ASP A 34 11.48 -19.06 26.39
C ASP A 34 10.89 -18.14 27.49
N GLU A 35 10.86 -18.61 28.74
CA GLU A 35 10.31 -17.83 29.88
C GLU A 35 11.09 -16.54 30.17
N LYS A 36 12.34 -16.43 29.70
CA LYS A 36 13.21 -15.27 29.90
C LYS A 36 13.17 -14.31 28.69
N GLY A 37 12.37 -14.60 27.68
CA GLY A 37 12.27 -13.79 26.46
C GLY A 37 13.35 -14.08 25.41
N GLY A 38 14.15 -15.14 25.58
CA GLY A 38 15.11 -15.60 24.60
C GLY A 38 14.42 -16.25 23.40
N VAL A 39 14.81 -15.85 22.19
CA VAL A 39 14.27 -16.40 20.93
C VAL A 39 15.11 -17.59 20.51
N HIS A 40 14.47 -18.75 20.31
CA HIS A 40 15.12 -19.99 19.89
C HIS A 40 14.56 -20.48 18.55
N PHE A 41 15.41 -21.17 17.78
CA PHE A 41 15.09 -21.74 16.48
C PHE A 41 15.47 -23.23 16.46
N THR A 42 14.62 -24.07 15.89
CA THR A 42 14.87 -25.51 15.72
C THR A 42 14.15 -26.01 14.48
N ASP A 43 14.73 -27.00 13.81
CA ASP A 43 14.08 -27.66 12.67
C ASP A 43 13.26 -28.89 13.12
N ASP A 44 13.31 -29.23 14.41
CA ASP A 44 12.61 -30.38 14.99
C ASP A 44 11.70 -29.96 16.15
N ILE A 45 10.39 -30.15 15.98
CA ILE A 45 9.35 -29.84 16.96
C ILE A 45 9.53 -30.56 18.30
N THR A 46 10.17 -31.74 18.30
CA THR A 46 10.37 -32.53 19.53
C THR A 46 11.33 -31.85 20.50
N LYS A 47 12.25 -31.01 19.98
CA LYS A 47 13.20 -30.21 20.77
C LYS A 47 12.55 -29.03 21.48
N ILE A 48 11.33 -28.66 21.11
CA ILE A 48 10.56 -27.62 21.80
C ILE A 48 9.95 -28.25 23.05
N PRO A 49 10.22 -27.70 24.26
CA PRO A 49 9.57 -28.18 25.47
C PRO A 49 8.05 -28.08 25.35
N ASP A 50 7.31 -29.05 25.90
CA ASP A 50 5.85 -29.17 25.73
C ASP A 50 5.07 -27.89 26.03
N LYS A 51 5.57 -27.10 26.98
CA LYS A 51 5.00 -25.81 27.38
C LYS A 51 4.99 -24.75 26.27
N PHE A 52 5.90 -24.83 25.29
CA PHE A 52 6.06 -23.84 24.22
C PHE A 52 5.62 -24.36 22.84
N ARG A 53 5.35 -25.67 22.71
CA ARG A 53 4.82 -26.28 21.47
C ARG A 53 3.56 -25.61 20.91
N PRO A 54 2.54 -25.21 21.70
CA PRO A 54 1.36 -24.54 21.14
C PRO A 54 1.62 -23.11 20.63
N ASN A 55 2.72 -22.48 21.05
CA ASN A 55 3.10 -21.12 20.67
C ASN A 55 4.26 -21.07 19.65
N ALA A 56 4.71 -22.24 19.17
CA ALA A 56 5.80 -22.32 18.22
C ALA A 56 5.31 -21.98 16.81
N GLU A 57 5.90 -20.95 16.20
CA GLU A 57 5.57 -20.50 14.85
C GLU A 57 6.37 -21.31 13.82
N LYS A 58 5.68 -21.89 12.84
CA LYS A 58 6.30 -22.60 11.70
C LYS A 58 6.66 -21.59 10.63
N ILE A 59 7.94 -21.43 10.38
CA ILE A 59 8.49 -20.55 9.34
C ILE A 59 8.93 -21.48 8.19
N GLY A 60 8.24 -21.46 7.04
CA GLY A 60 8.71 -22.15 5.83
C GLY A 60 7.72 -23.06 5.08
N GLY A 61 6.44 -22.69 4.94
CA GLY A 61 5.50 -23.37 4.04
C GLY A 61 4.54 -22.37 3.42
N SER A 62 4.36 -22.45 2.11
CA SER A 62 3.58 -21.55 1.25
C SER A 62 2.22 -21.14 1.83
N GLU A 63 1.91 -19.86 1.64
CA GLU A 63 0.64 -19.21 1.96
C GLU A 63 -0.56 -20.00 1.42
N ASP A 64 -1.44 -20.41 2.33
CA ASP A 64 -2.88 -20.25 2.14
C ASP A 64 -3.59 -20.29 3.51
N ASN A 65 -4.24 -19.16 3.79
CA ASN A 65 -5.30 -18.89 4.75
C ASN A 65 -5.72 -20.02 5.72
N ILE A 66 -5.28 -19.91 6.97
CA ILE A 66 -6.14 -20.19 8.13
C ILE A 66 -6.08 -18.96 9.04
N GLU A 67 -7.02 -18.04 8.81
CA GLU A 67 -7.64 -17.34 9.93
C GLU A 67 -8.03 -18.38 10.98
N THR A 68 -7.51 -18.27 12.19
CA THR A 68 -8.27 -18.25 13.45
C THR A 68 -7.39 -18.72 14.63
N LYS A 69 -7.08 -17.74 15.49
CA LYS A 69 -6.78 -17.84 16.94
C LYS A 69 -5.55 -18.66 17.34
N ILE A 70 -4.53 -17.97 17.84
CA ILE A 70 -4.30 -17.79 19.29
C ILE A 70 -3.14 -16.79 19.49
N ASP A 71 -3.45 -15.75 20.27
CA ASP A 71 -2.55 -15.01 21.15
C ASP A 71 -1.13 -14.70 20.65
N LYS A 72 -1.05 -13.70 19.77
CA LYS A 72 -0.25 -12.53 20.16
C LYS A 72 -0.83 -12.00 21.47
N ARG A 73 -0.32 -12.56 22.57
CA ARG A 73 -0.20 -11.90 23.87
C ARG A 73 0.43 -10.55 23.53
N SER A 74 -0.35 -9.50 23.27
CA SER A 74 -0.99 -8.76 24.35
C SER A 74 -0.13 -8.90 25.59
N THR A 75 1.08 -8.32 25.50
CA THR A 75 1.48 -7.34 26.51
C THR A 75 0.19 -6.76 27.06
N PRO A 76 -0.10 -6.93 28.35
CA PRO A 76 -1.43 -6.65 28.89
C PRO A 76 -1.86 -5.35 28.24
N LYS A 77 -2.91 -5.39 27.41
CA LYS A 77 -3.58 -4.18 26.93
C LYS A 77 -4.17 -3.57 28.20
N LYS A 78 -3.30 -2.96 29.02
CA LYS A 78 -3.57 -1.62 29.48
C LYS A 78 -4.13 -0.95 28.23
N LYS A 79 -5.34 -0.43 28.36
CA LYS A 79 -5.71 0.72 27.54
C LYS A 79 -4.58 1.71 27.78
N ASP A 80 -3.52 1.59 26.98
CA ASP A 80 -2.40 2.49 27.06
C ASP A 80 -3.04 3.79 26.61
N ASP A 81 -3.32 4.64 27.59
CA ASP A 81 -3.65 6.05 27.40
C ASP A 81 -2.41 6.79 26.86
N TYR A 82 -1.63 6.11 26.02
CA TYR A 82 -0.50 6.64 25.32
C TYR A 82 -1.07 7.66 24.38
N LYS A 83 -0.79 8.91 24.73
CA LYS A 83 -1.10 10.09 23.97
C LYS A 83 0.21 10.66 23.49
N ASP A 84 0.14 11.39 22.38
CA ASP A 84 1.27 12.19 21.94
C ASP A 84 1.63 13.27 22.99
N GLN A 85 2.68 14.05 22.74
CA GLN A 85 3.09 15.11 23.66
C GLN A 85 2.02 16.19 23.93
N LEU A 86 0.97 16.25 23.11
CA LEU A 86 -0.16 17.17 23.22
C LEU A 86 -1.41 16.52 23.84
N GLY A 87 -1.33 15.26 24.29
CA GLY A 87 -2.48 14.56 24.85
C GLY A 87 -3.44 13.99 23.81
N ARG A 88 -3.07 13.98 22.52
CA ARG A 88 -3.89 13.47 21.41
C ARG A 88 -3.61 11.98 21.21
N GLY A 89 -4.68 11.20 21.12
CA GLY A 89 -4.62 9.75 20.91
C GLY A 89 -4.71 9.34 19.45
N GLU A 90 -4.74 8.03 19.22
CA GLU A 90 -4.89 7.38 17.91
C GLU A 90 -6.05 7.94 17.07
N GLU A 91 -7.20 8.17 17.69
CA GLU A 91 -8.41 8.65 17.02
C GLU A 91 -8.18 10.00 16.32
N TYR A 92 -7.45 10.92 16.96
CA TYR A 92 -7.15 12.21 16.36
C TYR A 92 -6.33 12.05 15.07
N TRP A 93 -5.27 11.25 15.13
CA TRP A 93 -4.37 11.03 14.00
C TRP A 93 -5.06 10.27 12.87
N ARG A 94 -5.85 9.24 13.20
CA ARG A 94 -6.67 8.50 12.22
C ARG A 94 -7.70 9.39 11.55
N ASN A 95 -8.46 10.16 12.32
CA ASN A 95 -9.48 11.07 11.78
C ASN A 95 -8.84 12.11 10.86
N ARG A 96 -7.65 12.62 11.22
CA ARG A 96 -6.92 13.57 10.38
C ARG A 96 -6.48 12.95 9.06
N VAL A 97 -5.90 11.76 9.10
CA VAL A 97 -5.52 11.03 7.88
C VAL A 97 -6.75 10.71 7.03
N GLU A 98 -7.84 10.24 7.64
CA GLU A 98 -9.08 9.93 6.94
C GLU A 98 -9.70 11.16 6.29
N GLU A 99 -9.70 12.32 6.96
CA GLU A 99 -10.18 13.58 6.41
C GLU A 99 -9.38 13.98 5.16
N TRP A 100 -8.05 13.87 5.21
CA TRP A 100 -7.19 14.19 4.07
C TRP A 100 -7.30 13.16 2.94
N LYS A 101 -7.44 11.85 3.26
CA LYS A 101 -7.75 10.80 2.27
C LYS A 101 -9.10 11.09 1.59
N LYS A 102 -10.11 11.52 2.33
CA LYS A 102 -11.42 11.92 1.80
C LYS A 102 -11.30 13.15 0.89
N LYS A 103 -10.57 14.19 1.31
CA LYS A 103 -10.29 15.37 0.49
C LYS A 103 -9.58 15.02 -0.82
N LEU A 104 -8.57 14.15 -0.74
CA LEU A 104 -7.85 13.65 -1.92
C LEU A 104 -8.81 12.97 -2.90
N ARG A 105 -9.62 12.03 -2.42
CA ARG A 105 -10.59 11.31 -3.24
C ARG A 105 -11.60 12.25 -3.89
N THR A 106 -12.21 13.15 -3.11
CA THR A 106 -13.18 14.12 -3.66
C THR A 106 -12.53 15.07 -4.67
N ALA A 107 -11.29 15.49 -4.47
CA ALA A 107 -10.58 16.30 -5.45
C ALA A 107 -10.27 15.52 -6.75
N GLN A 108 -9.95 14.23 -6.64
CA GLN A 108 -9.78 13.34 -7.81
C GLN A 108 -11.10 13.15 -8.58
N GLU A 109 -12.20 12.88 -7.88
CA GLU A 109 -13.54 12.74 -8.48
C GLU A 109 -13.95 14.04 -9.20
N ASN A 110 -13.76 15.20 -8.56
CA ASN A 110 -14.04 16.50 -9.18
C ASN A 110 -13.17 16.76 -10.40
N MET A 111 -11.89 16.34 -10.37
CA MET A 111 -10.98 16.46 -11.52
C MET A 111 -11.44 15.60 -12.69
N GLU A 112 -11.93 14.39 -12.44
CA GLU A 112 -12.50 13.52 -13.47
C GLU A 112 -13.78 14.11 -14.05
N GLN A 113 -14.68 14.62 -13.21
CA GLN A 113 -15.88 15.31 -13.67
C GLN A 113 -15.56 16.55 -14.52
N ALA A 114 -14.59 17.35 -14.11
CA ALA A 114 -14.15 18.51 -14.89
C ALA A 114 -13.56 18.08 -16.25
N ARG A 115 -12.80 16.98 -16.31
CA ARG A 115 -12.30 16.42 -17.58
C ARG A 115 -13.43 15.97 -18.50
N MET A 116 -14.45 15.30 -17.97
CA MET A 116 -15.62 14.89 -18.76
C MET A 116 -16.35 16.10 -19.33
N LYS A 117 -16.62 17.12 -18.51
CA LYS A 117 -17.24 18.38 -18.97
C LYS A 117 -16.39 19.08 -20.04
N TYR A 118 -15.06 19.12 -19.86
CA TYR A 118 -14.16 19.71 -20.85
C TYR A 118 -14.25 19.00 -22.20
N ASN A 119 -14.29 17.68 -22.19
CA ASN A 119 -14.41 16.87 -23.41
C ASN A 119 -15.77 17.10 -24.09
N GLU A 120 -16.85 17.11 -23.32
CA GLU A 120 -18.20 17.40 -23.83
C GLU A 120 -18.29 18.80 -24.47
N LEU A 121 -17.73 19.82 -23.81
CA LEU A 121 -17.67 21.18 -24.37
C LEU A 121 -16.81 21.26 -25.63
N THR A 122 -15.77 20.44 -25.71
CA THR A 122 -14.90 20.35 -26.90
C THR A 122 -15.65 19.72 -28.07
N GLU A 123 -16.44 18.68 -27.82
CA GLU A 123 -17.31 18.05 -28.83
C GLU A 123 -18.35 19.04 -29.35
N LYS A 124 -19.09 19.71 -28.45
CA LYS A 124 -20.06 20.77 -28.81
C LYS A 124 -19.42 21.90 -29.59
N PHE A 125 -18.18 22.28 -29.25
CA PHE A 125 -17.45 23.33 -29.97
C PHE A 125 -17.14 22.92 -31.41
N ASN A 126 -16.79 21.65 -31.62
CA ASN A 126 -16.49 21.10 -32.94
C ASN A 126 -17.75 20.94 -33.80
N GLU A 127 -18.89 20.63 -33.19
CA GLU A 127 -20.17 20.49 -33.89
C GLU A 127 -20.86 21.83 -34.20
N SER A 128 -20.61 22.86 -33.39
CA SER A 128 -21.28 24.15 -33.55
C SER A 128 -20.85 24.88 -34.82
N LYS A 129 -21.85 25.25 -35.62
CA LYS A 129 -21.69 26.07 -36.84
C LYS A 129 -21.80 27.58 -36.55
N SER A 130 -22.22 27.96 -35.34
CA SER A 130 -22.47 29.36 -34.97
C SER A 130 -21.24 30.01 -34.33
N SER A 131 -20.87 31.19 -34.80
CA SER A 131 -19.73 31.94 -34.21
C SER A 131 -20.01 32.42 -32.79
N ALA A 132 -21.27 32.78 -32.46
CA ALA A 132 -21.63 33.24 -31.13
C ALA A 132 -21.61 32.09 -30.11
N GLU A 133 -22.10 30.92 -30.51
CA GLU A 133 -22.10 29.71 -29.68
C GLU A 133 -20.66 29.21 -29.41
N ARG A 134 -19.80 29.16 -30.44
CA ARG A 134 -18.39 28.82 -30.27
C ARG A 134 -17.65 29.75 -29.31
N ASN A 135 -17.98 31.04 -29.30
CA ASN A 135 -17.40 31.98 -28.34
C ASN A 135 -17.85 31.70 -26.89
N ASN A 136 -19.10 31.26 -26.68
CA ASN A 136 -19.57 30.84 -25.35
C ASN A 136 -18.88 29.56 -24.90
N LEU A 137 -18.86 28.54 -25.75
CA LEU A 137 -18.21 27.25 -25.48
C LEU A 137 -16.72 27.40 -25.18
N ARG A 138 -16.03 28.32 -25.87
CA ARG A 138 -14.64 28.66 -25.55
C ARG A 138 -14.49 29.18 -24.12
N ARG A 139 -15.35 30.11 -23.70
CA ARG A 139 -15.32 30.68 -22.35
C ARG A 139 -15.60 29.63 -21.28
N GLU A 140 -16.62 28.79 -21.49
CA GLU A 140 -16.96 27.69 -20.56
C GLU A 140 -15.82 26.68 -20.45
N ARG A 141 -15.21 26.30 -21.58
CA ARG A 141 -14.06 25.40 -21.60
C ARG A 141 -12.86 25.99 -20.86
N ASP A 142 -12.61 27.29 -21.03
CA ASP A 142 -11.52 27.99 -20.34
C ASP A 142 -11.81 28.07 -18.82
N GLN A 143 -13.08 28.20 -18.39
CA GLN A 143 -13.48 28.09 -16.98
C GLN A 143 -13.25 26.68 -16.42
N VAL A 144 -13.71 25.63 -17.13
CA VAL A 144 -13.49 24.23 -16.71
C VAL A 144 -11.99 23.92 -16.61
N LYS A 145 -11.16 24.48 -17.49
CA LYS A 145 -9.70 24.35 -17.40
C LYS A 145 -9.15 24.97 -16.10
N GLN A 146 -9.64 26.13 -15.70
CA GLN A 146 -9.26 26.74 -14.42
C GLN A 146 -9.70 25.89 -13.23
N GLU A 147 -10.89 25.27 -13.30
CA GLU A 147 -11.35 24.33 -12.28
C GLU A 147 -10.42 23.11 -12.18
N MET A 148 -9.99 22.55 -13.32
CA MET A 148 -9.04 21.44 -13.35
C MET A 148 -7.69 21.81 -12.71
N ASP A 149 -7.16 22.99 -13.00
CA ASP A 149 -5.92 23.48 -12.40
C ASP A 149 -6.08 23.65 -10.88
N LEU A 150 -7.23 24.15 -10.41
CA LEU A 150 -7.55 24.23 -8.98
C LEU A 150 -7.62 22.86 -8.32
N GLN A 151 -8.30 21.88 -8.94
CA GLN A 151 -8.36 20.51 -8.37
C GLN A 151 -6.99 19.85 -8.36
N LYS A 152 -6.16 20.07 -9.38
CA LYS A 152 -4.78 19.59 -9.41
C LYS A 152 -3.98 20.11 -8.21
N ASN A 153 -4.10 21.40 -7.89
CA ASN A 153 -3.43 21.98 -6.72
C ASN A 153 -3.94 21.36 -5.41
N ARG A 154 -5.24 21.12 -5.29
CA ARG A 154 -5.84 20.47 -4.10
C ARG A 154 -5.38 19.02 -3.94
N ILE A 155 -5.28 18.28 -5.04
CA ILE A 155 -4.75 16.90 -5.03
C ILE A 155 -3.30 16.92 -4.54
N GLU A 156 -2.48 17.81 -5.09
CA GLU A 156 -1.08 17.94 -4.70
C GLU A 156 -0.92 18.32 -3.23
N GLU A 157 -1.69 19.30 -2.75
CA GLU A 157 -1.69 19.69 -1.34
C GLU A 157 -2.09 18.54 -0.42
N ALA A 158 -3.14 17.79 -0.79
CA ALA A 158 -3.59 16.65 0.00
C ALA A 158 -2.54 15.53 0.04
N LYS A 159 -1.86 15.25 -1.10
CA LYS A 159 -0.76 14.29 -1.17
C LYS A 159 0.43 14.71 -0.31
N ILE A 160 0.90 15.95 -0.47
CA ILE A 160 2.00 16.50 0.35
C ILE A 160 1.66 16.41 1.84
N THR A 161 0.41 16.69 2.19
CA THR A 161 -0.01 16.64 3.60
C THR A 161 -0.03 15.22 4.14
N LEU A 162 -0.54 14.24 3.38
CA LEU A 162 -0.57 12.83 3.77
C LEU A 162 0.83 12.20 3.82
N GLU A 163 1.68 12.48 2.84
CA GLU A 163 2.98 11.82 2.69
C GLU A 163 4.11 12.48 3.49
N LYS A 164 4.00 13.78 3.79
CA LYS A 164 5.06 14.54 4.45
C LYS A 164 4.60 15.18 5.75
N LYS A 165 3.61 16.08 5.69
CA LYS A 165 3.26 16.91 6.86
C LYS A 165 2.74 16.09 8.05
N ILE A 166 1.84 15.13 7.81
CA ILE A 166 1.28 14.30 8.88
C ILE A 166 2.35 13.40 9.52
N PRO A 167 3.21 12.69 8.74
CA PRO A 167 4.35 11.97 9.30
C PRO A 167 5.34 12.86 10.08
N GLU A 168 5.72 14.01 9.54
CA GLU A 168 6.61 14.96 10.21
C GLU A 168 6.00 15.47 11.53
N GLU A 169 4.71 15.85 11.54
CA GLU A 169 3.99 16.24 12.75
C GLU A 169 3.93 15.07 13.75
N ALA A 170 3.66 13.85 13.29
CA ALA A 170 3.62 12.67 14.15
C ALA A 170 4.98 12.39 14.80
N GLU A 171 6.09 12.56 14.08
CA GLU A 171 7.43 12.44 14.64
C GLU A 171 7.74 13.53 15.67
N ILE A 172 7.43 14.80 15.34
CA ILE A 172 7.63 15.95 16.23
C ILE A 172 6.92 15.72 17.58
N TYR A 173 5.68 15.23 17.53
CA TYR A 173 4.88 15.01 18.74
C TYR A 173 5.03 13.61 19.35
N LYS A 174 5.95 12.77 18.82
CA LYS A 174 6.18 11.39 19.23
C LYS A 174 4.92 10.51 19.19
N ALA A 175 4.03 10.78 18.24
CA ALA A 175 2.89 9.93 17.96
C ALA A 175 3.36 8.59 17.36
N LYS A 176 2.56 7.53 17.51
CA LYS A 176 2.89 6.23 16.91
C LYS A 176 2.67 6.32 15.40
N GLN A 177 3.67 5.89 14.62
CA GLN A 177 3.61 5.85 13.15
C GLN A 177 2.48 4.93 12.64
N GLU A 178 2.08 3.94 13.43
CA GLU A 178 0.95 3.04 13.13
C GLU A 178 -0.40 3.78 13.05
N TRP A 179 -0.52 4.95 13.67
CA TRP A 179 -1.77 5.72 13.68
C TRP A 179 -2.02 6.51 12.41
N ILE A 180 -0.98 6.71 11.59
CA ILE A 180 -1.03 7.55 10.38
C ILE A 180 -0.98 6.76 9.06
N GLN A 181 -1.09 5.42 9.13
CA GLN A 181 -1.11 4.54 7.96
C GLN A 181 -2.42 4.63 7.17
#